data_AF-A0AAE0T7R8-F1
#
_entry.id   AF-A0AAE0T7R8-F1
#
_cell.length_a   1.000
_cell.length_b   1.000
_cell.length_c   1.000
_cell.angle_alpha   90.00
_cell.angle_beta   90.00
_cell.angle_gamma   90.00
#
_symmetry.space_group_name_H-M   'P 1'
#
loop_
_entity.id
_entity.type
_entity.pdbx_description
1 polymer ?
#
loop_
_entity_poly.entity_id
_entity_poly.type
_entity_poly.pdbx_seq_one_letter_code
_entity_poly.pdbx_strand_id
1 'polypeptide(L)'
;MVKLKISNLNETTEYAEHAELGTIAVINIYSSAVQNKNALCSADNGNCSTFCFPIPGGRVCGCEHGVELKEGSSTVCSNTPYCPEIHNKIIVSADCPRMNGSKCTFTCKQGYKAKPGVDNVLCNGEIYTPEDPCEDIKCPATLANGKWVNCNFSIETFCNYTCNYGYKRNDVVIEAECQMNGKWKLANTDNLCKPIICPMEFSQGRVVSTCSGMLGQRCEYQCTGYGYKKNENITRIECLESGMWSRDTDSLCQQITCPYEIPNVAVLKGPTGQICSRTVGTQCGFECNNGLVRTVQSLHCMLDNWAEDIRTICTGSFFDHLILH
;
A
#
# COMPACT_ATOMS: atom_id res chain seq x y z
N MET A 1 5.48 -51.31 28.61
CA MET A 1 5.27 -52.75 28.44
C MET A 1 6.25 -53.49 29.36
N VAL A 2 5.82 -53.90 30.56
CA VAL A 2 6.68 -54.62 31.51
C VAL A 2 6.59 -56.11 31.22
N LYS A 3 7.69 -56.75 30.86
CA LYS A 3 7.78 -58.22 30.71
C LYS A 3 8.27 -58.81 32.03
N LEU A 4 7.36 -59.37 32.82
CA LEU A 4 7.71 -60.27 33.92
C LEU A 4 7.46 -61.71 33.46
N LYS A 5 8.51 -62.52 33.49
CA LYS A 5 8.44 -63.96 33.21
C LYS A 5 8.49 -64.66 34.57
N ILE A 6 7.37 -65.21 35.01
CA ILE A 6 7.30 -66.05 36.20
C ILE A 6 6.90 -67.45 35.74
N SER A 7 7.74 -68.43 36.07
CA SER A 7 7.55 -69.83 35.75
C SER A 7 6.96 -70.56 36.96
N ASN A 8 5.76 -71.10 36.74
CA ASN A 8 4.98 -72.02 37.59
C ASN A 8 4.46 -71.48 38.93
N LEU A 9 3.12 -71.36 39.04
CA LEU A 9 2.38 -71.66 40.27
C LEU A 9 0.97 -72.19 39.93
N ASN A 10 0.62 -73.33 40.51
CA ASN A 10 -0.74 -73.82 40.72
C ASN A 10 -1.26 -73.20 42.01
N GLU A 11 -2.43 -72.53 41.99
CA GLU A 11 -3.57 -72.68 42.92
C GLU A 11 -4.47 -71.44 42.99
N THR A 12 -5.73 -71.75 43.34
CA THR A 12 -6.95 -70.96 43.47
C THR A 12 -6.98 -70.02 44.68
N THR A 13 -7.64 -68.85 44.57
CA THR A 13 -8.12 -68.08 45.75
C THR A 13 -9.38 -67.23 45.48
N GLU A 14 -10.18 -67.13 46.55
CA GLU A 14 -11.49 -66.50 46.75
C GLU A 14 -11.56 -64.97 46.57
N TYR A 15 -12.78 -64.49 46.33
CA TYR A 15 -13.17 -63.08 46.18
C TYR A 15 -13.15 -62.31 47.52
N ALA A 16 -12.71 -61.04 47.48
CA ALA A 16 -12.98 -60.04 48.50
C ALA A 16 -13.79 -58.87 47.89
N GLU A 17 -14.81 -58.42 48.62
CA GLU A 17 -15.94 -57.59 48.16
C GLU A 17 -15.71 -56.06 48.16
N HIS A 18 -14.48 -55.57 48.32
CA HIS A 18 -14.22 -54.13 48.34
C HIS A 18 -13.03 -53.75 47.46
N ALA A 19 -13.32 -53.09 46.34
CA ALA A 19 -12.32 -52.54 45.43
C ALA A 19 -11.85 -51.17 45.94
N GLU A 20 -10.75 -51.15 46.69
CA GLU A 20 -9.97 -49.93 46.89
C GLU A 20 -9.22 -49.63 45.58
N LEU A 21 -9.52 -48.49 44.95
CA LEU A 21 -8.77 -47.95 43.83
C LEU A 21 -7.38 -47.49 44.33
N GLY A 22 -6.46 -48.43 44.48
CA GLY A 22 -5.10 -48.16 44.96
C GLY A 22 -4.21 -49.39 45.18
N THR A 23 -4.79 -50.57 45.32
CA THR A 23 -4.05 -51.84 45.41
C THR A 23 -4.31 -52.68 44.16
N ILE A 24 -3.24 -53.21 43.56
CA ILE A 24 -3.37 -54.19 42.47
C ILE A 24 -4.02 -55.44 43.08
N ALA A 25 -5.33 -55.57 42.91
CA ALA A 25 -6.08 -56.70 43.45
C ALA A 25 -5.81 -57.99 42.66
N VAL A 26 -5.54 -57.89 41.35
CA VAL A 26 -5.32 -59.06 40.47
C VAL A 26 -4.35 -58.71 39.33
N ILE A 27 -3.32 -59.53 39.14
CA ILE A 27 -2.50 -59.55 37.92
C ILE A 27 -2.92 -60.77 37.09
N ASN A 28 -3.66 -60.54 36.01
CA ASN A 28 -3.98 -61.58 35.05
C ASN A 28 -2.88 -61.68 33.99
N ILE A 29 -2.17 -62.80 33.96
CA ILE A 29 -1.10 -63.08 33.00
C ILE A 29 -1.67 -63.93 31.87
N TYR A 30 -1.76 -63.34 30.67
CA TYR A 30 -2.20 -64.04 29.47
C TYR A 30 -1.01 -64.51 28.62
N SER A 31 -1.17 -65.65 27.96
CA SER A 31 -0.26 -66.12 26.90
C SER A 31 -0.11 -65.05 25.82
N SER A 32 1.07 -64.93 25.19
CA SER A 32 1.31 -64.00 24.08
C SER A 32 0.37 -64.24 22.88
N ALA A 33 -0.29 -65.39 22.81
CA ALA A 33 -1.30 -65.71 21.80
C ALA A 33 -2.67 -65.07 22.05
N VAL A 34 -2.96 -64.57 23.27
CA VAL A 34 -4.27 -64.02 23.67
C VAL A 34 -4.06 -62.68 24.37
N GLN A 35 -3.69 -61.64 23.61
CA GLN A 35 -3.83 -60.28 24.09
C GLN A 35 -5.07 -59.67 23.44
N ASN A 36 -6.16 -59.56 24.21
CA ASN A 36 -7.24 -58.63 23.88
C ASN A 36 -6.68 -57.21 23.98
N LYS A 37 -6.07 -56.76 22.87
CA LYS A 37 -5.57 -55.42 22.71
C LYS A 37 -6.77 -54.49 22.66
N ASN A 38 -7.06 -53.80 23.76
CA ASN A 38 -8.03 -52.74 23.74
C ASN A 38 -7.56 -51.68 22.73
N ALA A 39 -8.33 -51.46 21.67
CA ALA A 39 -7.95 -50.59 20.57
C ALA A 39 -7.58 -49.18 21.05
N LEU A 40 -8.23 -48.69 22.11
CA LEU A 40 -8.02 -47.36 22.67
C LEU A 40 -6.68 -47.23 23.41
N CYS A 41 -6.20 -48.27 24.11
CA CYS A 41 -4.88 -48.24 24.75
C CYS A 41 -3.74 -48.66 23.81
N SER A 42 -4.08 -49.28 22.67
CA SER A 42 -3.08 -49.85 21.75
C SER A 42 -2.48 -48.81 20.81
N ALA A 43 -3.20 -47.73 20.52
CA ALA A 43 -2.69 -46.57 19.79
C ALA A 43 -2.17 -45.53 20.79
N ASP A 44 -0.91 -45.12 20.67
CA ASP A 44 -0.27 -44.05 21.46
C ASP A 44 -0.49 -44.13 22.99
N ASN A 45 -0.51 -45.36 23.53
CA ASN A 45 -0.84 -45.64 24.94
C ASN A 45 -2.18 -45.01 25.38
N GLY A 46 -3.13 -44.89 24.46
CA GLY A 46 -4.38 -44.15 24.65
C GLY A 46 -4.19 -42.69 25.00
N ASN A 47 -3.07 -42.05 24.66
CA ASN A 47 -2.65 -40.73 25.13
C ASN A 47 -2.35 -40.63 26.63
N CYS A 48 -2.15 -41.76 27.34
CA CYS A 48 -1.73 -41.76 28.73
C CYS A 48 -0.21 -41.59 28.85
N SER A 49 0.21 -40.72 29.76
CA SER A 49 1.63 -40.47 30.09
C SER A 49 2.35 -41.70 30.62
N THR A 50 1.70 -42.47 31.51
CA THR A 50 2.32 -43.63 32.16
C THR A 50 1.55 -44.91 31.85
N PHE A 51 0.36 -45.10 32.44
CA PHE A 51 -0.42 -46.32 32.26
C PHE A 51 -1.79 -46.03 31.63
N CYS A 52 -2.16 -46.84 30.63
CA CYS A 52 -3.50 -46.88 30.05
C CYS A 52 -4.22 -48.14 30.52
N PHE A 53 -5.32 -47.95 31.25
CA PHE A 53 -6.14 -49.04 31.74
C PHE A 53 -7.43 -49.12 30.91
N PRO A 54 -7.67 -50.23 30.20
CA PRO A 54 -8.92 -50.44 29.50
C PRO A 54 -10.07 -50.65 30.50
N ILE A 55 -11.21 -50.00 30.26
CA ILE A 55 -12.44 -50.21 31.03
C ILE A 55 -13.59 -50.57 30.07
N PRO A 56 -14.69 -51.17 30.55
CA PRO A 56 -15.89 -51.37 29.72
C PRO A 56 -16.33 -50.03 29.12
N GLY A 57 -16.37 -49.94 27.79
CA GLY A 57 -16.78 -48.73 27.07
C GLY A 57 -15.72 -47.63 26.91
N GLY A 58 -14.48 -47.81 27.40
CA GLY A 58 -13.47 -46.75 27.29
C GLY A 58 -12.07 -47.11 27.80
N ARG A 59 -11.35 -46.07 28.25
CA ARG A 59 -10.02 -46.19 28.87
C ARG A 59 -9.82 -45.11 29.93
N VAL A 60 -9.08 -45.41 30.98
CA VAL A 60 -8.66 -44.47 32.02
C VAL A 60 -7.13 -44.45 32.11
N CYS A 61 -6.54 -43.28 32.33
CA CYS A 61 -5.11 -43.17 32.57
C CYS A 61 -4.82 -43.27 34.06
N GLY A 62 -3.70 -43.90 34.42
CA GLY A 62 -3.21 -43.87 35.78
C GLY A 62 -1.69 -43.79 35.85
N CYS A 63 -1.22 -43.56 37.07
CA CYS A 63 0.14 -43.17 37.39
C CYS A 63 0.85 -44.23 38.21
N GLU A 64 2.17 -44.06 38.38
CA GLU A 64 2.94 -44.87 39.31
C GLU A 64 2.49 -44.65 40.76
N HIS A 65 2.84 -45.59 41.63
CA HIS A 65 2.39 -45.57 43.01
C HIS A 65 2.80 -44.28 43.71
N GLY A 66 1.86 -43.63 44.39
CA GLY A 66 2.09 -42.36 45.09
C GLY A 66 2.11 -41.11 44.19
N VAL A 67 1.84 -41.26 42.89
CA VAL A 67 1.75 -40.13 41.95
C VAL A 67 0.32 -40.01 41.46
N GLU A 68 -0.21 -38.80 41.49
CA GLU A 68 -1.55 -38.50 40.98
C GLU A 68 -1.50 -37.94 39.56
N LEU A 69 -2.65 -37.93 38.88
CA LEU A 69 -2.81 -37.15 37.65
C LEU A 69 -2.64 -35.67 37.97
N LYS A 70 -2.01 -34.94 37.05
CA LYS A 70 -1.80 -33.51 37.16
C LYS A 70 -3.15 -32.79 37.19
N GLU A 71 -3.28 -31.77 38.03
CA GLU A 71 -4.48 -30.94 38.10
C GLU A 71 -4.88 -30.40 36.72
N GLY A 72 -6.15 -30.58 36.34
CA GLY A 72 -6.67 -30.19 35.02
C GLY A 72 -6.34 -31.16 33.88
N SER A 73 -5.68 -32.29 34.13
CA SER A 73 -5.38 -33.32 33.13
C SER A 73 -5.98 -34.68 33.49
N SER A 74 -6.55 -35.38 32.50
CA SER A 74 -7.03 -36.76 32.64
C SER A 74 -6.06 -37.79 32.06
N THR A 75 -4.88 -37.36 31.62
CA THR A 75 -3.93 -38.17 30.83
C THR A 75 -2.50 -38.11 31.32
N VAL A 76 -2.13 -37.08 32.08
CA VAL A 76 -0.73 -36.77 32.44
C VAL A 76 -0.52 -36.91 33.94
N CYS A 77 0.50 -37.65 34.36
CA CYS A 77 0.91 -37.76 35.76
C CYS A 77 1.72 -36.53 36.19
N SER A 78 1.63 -36.14 37.46
CA SER A 78 2.25 -34.92 37.99
C SER A 78 3.77 -34.85 37.80
N ASN A 79 4.46 -36.00 37.76
CA ASN A 79 5.91 -36.10 37.60
C ASN A 79 6.38 -36.26 36.15
N THR A 80 5.46 -36.31 35.17
CA THR A 80 5.84 -36.48 33.77
C THR A 80 6.27 -35.14 33.17
N PRO A 81 7.48 -35.04 32.55
CA PRO A 81 7.89 -33.86 31.81
C PRO A 81 6.87 -33.55 30.71
N TYR A 82 6.33 -32.34 30.74
CA TYR A 82 5.25 -31.92 29.87
C TYR A 82 5.40 -30.48 29.38
N CYS A 83 5.18 -30.25 28.08
CA CYS A 83 5.34 -28.91 27.53
C CYS A 83 4.10 -28.04 27.80
N PRO A 84 4.26 -26.74 28.07
CA PRO A 84 3.13 -25.86 28.41
C PRO A 84 2.19 -25.61 27.23
N GLU A 85 0.95 -25.19 27.49
CA GLU A 85 -0.02 -24.81 26.43
C GLU A 85 0.38 -23.52 25.72
N ILE A 86 0.83 -22.56 26.52
CA ILE A 86 1.30 -21.27 26.08
C ILE A 86 2.79 -21.20 26.42
N HIS A 87 3.61 -21.01 25.40
CA HIS A 87 5.05 -20.87 25.56
C HIS A 87 5.55 -19.74 24.68
N ASN A 88 6.28 -18.77 25.23
CA ASN A 88 6.82 -17.64 24.47
C ASN A 88 5.75 -16.95 23.58
N LYS A 89 5.90 -17.07 22.25
CA LYS A 89 5.05 -16.48 21.20
C LYS A 89 4.00 -17.45 20.65
N ILE A 90 3.92 -18.70 21.14
CA ILE A 90 3.00 -19.72 20.62
C ILE A 90 1.85 -20.04 21.58
N ILE A 91 0.76 -20.50 20.97
CA ILE A 91 -0.39 -21.13 21.61
C ILE A 91 -0.55 -22.49 20.94
N VAL A 92 -0.38 -23.56 21.71
CA VAL A 92 -0.40 -24.93 21.19
C VAL A 92 -1.84 -25.42 21.10
N SER A 93 -2.15 -26.23 20.07
CA SER A 93 -3.49 -26.80 19.91
C SER A 93 -3.91 -27.57 21.16
N ALA A 94 -5.16 -27.37 21.59
CA ALA A 94 -5.73 -28.00 22.78
C ALA A 94 -5.71 -29.54 22.71
N ASP A 95 -5.81 -30.10 21.49
CA ASP A 95 -5.78 -31.54 21.27
C ASP A 95 -4.38 -32.14 21.31
N CYS A 96 -3.32 -31.31 21.41
CA CYS A 96 -1.98 -31.86 21.46
C CYS A 96 -1.74 -32.58 22.79
N PRO A 97 -1.23 -33.82 22.77
CA PRO A 97 -0.88 -34.50 24.00
C PRO A 97 0.23 -33.79 24.78
N ARG A 98 1.08 -32.95 24.16
CA ARG A 98 2.23 -32.20 24.74
C ARG A 98 3.15 -33.00 25.69
N MET A 99 3.17 -34.32 25.55
CA MET A 99 4.13 -35.22 26.18
C MET A 99 5.44 -35.22 25.38
N ASN A 100 6.54 -35.68 25.98
CA ASN A 100 7.81 -35.84 25.27
C ASN A 100 7.63 -36.65 23.96
N GLY A 101 8.15 -36.12 22.85
CA GLY A 101 7.99 -36.67 21.50
C GLY A 101 6.71 -36.26 20.77
N SER A 102 5.78 -35.55 21.42
CA SER A 102 4.55 -35.09 20.77
C SER A 102 4.85 -34.03 19.72
N LYS A 103 4.35 -34.24 18.50
CA LYS A 103 4.36 -33.24 17.44
C LYS A 103 3.07 -32.44 17.51
N CYS A 104 3.16 -31.18 17.94
CA CYS A 104 2.01 -30.31 18.12
C CYS A 104 1.92 -29.27 17.00
N THR A 105 0.71 -29.03 16.52
CA THR A 105 0.37 -27.81 15.78
C THR A 105 0.23 -26.65 16.76
N PHE A 106 0.51 -25.43 16.28
CA PHE A 106 0.44 -24.23 17.09
C PHE A 106 -0.08 -23.05 16.27
N THR A 107 -0.56 -22.03 16.97
CA THR A 107 -0.80 -20.70 16.42
C THR A 107 0.13 -19.70 17.11
N CYS A 108 0.50 -18.65 16.39
CA CYS A 108 1.26 -17.57 17.00
C CYS A 108 0.31 -16.62 17.74
N LYS A 109 0.77 -16.04 18.86
CA LYS A 109 0.07 -14.97 19.56
C LYS A 109 -0.16 -13.78 18.63
N GLN A 110 -1.13 -12.93 18.97
CA GLN A 110 -1.40 -11.70 18.20
C GLN A 110 -0.11 -10.87 18.02
N GLY A 111 0.10 -10.38 16.80
CA GLY A 111 1.32 -9.64 16.41
C GLY A 111 2.48 -10.51 15.93
N TYR A 112 2.32 -11.83 15.89
CA TYR A 112 3.32 -12.78 15.42
C TYR A 112 2.76 -13.71 14.34
N LYS A 113 3.65 -14.24 13.49
CA LYS A 113 3.34 -15.22 12.44
C LYS A 113 4.36 -16.36 12.46
N ALA A 114 3.98 -17.54 11.96
CA ALA A 114 4.89 -18.67 11.91
C ALA A 114 6.04 -18.38 10.94
N LYS A 115 7.26 -18.78 11.30
CA LYS A 115 8.41 -18.71 10.40
C LYS A 115 8.18 -19.62 9.19
N PRO A 116 8.65 -19.25 7.98
CA PRO A 116 8.46 -20.07 6.79
C PRO A 116 8.97 -21.50 6.99
N GLY A 117 8.13 -22.50 6.72
CA GLY A 117 8.46 -23.93 6.84
C GLY A 117 8.37 -24.50 8.26
N VAL A 118 7.88 -23.75 9.24
CA VAL A 118 7.67 -24.22 10.62
C VAL A 118 6.18 -24.36 10.90
N ASP A 119 5.63 -25.54 10.62
CA ASP A 119 4.19 -25.81 10.78
C ASP A 119 3.86 -26.52 12.11
N ASN A 120 4.86 -27.09 12.77
CA ASN A 120 4.70 -27.86 13.99
C ASN A 120 5.89 -27.64 14.93
N VAL A 121 5.66 -27.89 16.22
CA VAL A 121 6.69 -27.96 17.24
C VAL A 121 6.76 -29.36 17.84
N LEU A 122 7.96 -29.80 18.22
CA LEU A 122 8.18 -31.05 18.95
C LEU A 122 8.33 -30.74 20.43
N CYS A 123 7.55 -31.40 21.28
CA CYS A 123 7.73 -31.32 22.73
C CYS A 123 8.89 -32.22 23.17
N ASN A 124 9.91 -31.65 23.81
CA ASN A 124 11.06 -32.38 24.34
C ASN A 124 11.00 -32.54 25.87
N GLY A 125 9.79 -32.75 26.40
CA GLY A 125 9.54 -32.81 27.83
C GLY A 125 9.10 -31.47 28.39
N GLU A 126 9.93 -30.43 28.37
CA GLU A 126 9.57 -29.13 28.99
C GLU A 126 9.54 -27.97 27.99
N ILE A 127 10.33 -28.09 26.93
CA ILE A 127 10.52 -27.08 25.89
C ILE A 127 10.06 -27.60 24.54
N TYR A 128 9.59 -26.67 23.72
CA TYR A 128 9.29 -26.94 22.33
C TYR A 128 10.51 -26.72 21.45
N THR A 129 10.68 -27.55 20.42
CA THR A 129 11.68 -27.36 19.38
C THR A 129 10.99 -27.19 18.02
N PRO A 130 11.31 -26.14 17.25
CA PRO A 130 12.20 -25.03 17.61
C PRO A 130 11.61 -24.14 18.73
N GLU A 131 12.47 -23.52 19.56
CA GLU A 131 12.06 -22.69 20.72
C GLU A 131 11.38 -21.37 20.31
N ASP A 132 11.74 -20.84 19.14
CA ASP A 132 11.19 -19.60 18.57
C ASP A 132 10.64 -19.85 17.17
N PRO A 133 9.48 -20.52 17.04
CA PRO A 133 8.86 -20.84 15.76
C PRO A 133 8.09 -19.66 15.14
N CYS A 134 7.86 -18.58 15.90
CA CYS A 134 7.13 -17.40 15.44
C CYS A 134 8.05 -16.19 15.29
N GLU A 135 7.80 -15.37 14.29
CA GLU A 135 8.44 -14.07 14.10
C GLU A 135 7.43 -12.94 14.18
N ASP A 136 7.91 -11.72 14.40
CA ASP A 136 7.05 -10.54 14.50
C ASP A 136 6.40 -10.26 13.15
N ILE A 137 5.12 -9.89 13.15
CA ILE A 137 4.46 -9.35 11.96
C ILE A 137 5.00 -7.93 11.76
N LYS A 138 5.59 -7.69 10.60
CA LYS A 138 6.13 -6.39 10.20
C LYS A 138 5.64 -5.98 8.83
N CYS A 139 5.48 -4.68 8.63
CA CYS A 139 5.20 -4.14 7.31
C CYS A 139 6.41 -4.23 6.38
N PRO A 140 6.19 -4.22 5.04
CA PRO A 140 7.28 -4.22 4.07
C PRO A 140 8.26 -3.07 4.31
N ALA A 141 9.54 -3.40 4.48
CA ALA A 141 10.61 -2.43 4.73
C ALA A 141 11.12 -1.74 3.46
N THR A 142 10.67 -2.17 2.28
CA THR A 142 11.03 -1.56 1.01
C THR A 142 10.11 -0.39 0.70
N LEU A 143 10.68 0.69 0.16
CA LEU A 143 9.93 1.84 -0.35
C LEU A 143 10.47 2.17 -1.74
N ALA A 144 9.61 2.14 -2.74
CA ALA A 144 9.99 2.55 -4.09
C ALA A 144 10.30 4.05 -4.11
N ASN A 145 11.42 4.40 -4.75
CA ASN A 145 11.83 5.79 -4.97
C ASN A 145 11.97 6.63 -3.69
N GLY A 146 12.19 5.98 -2.54
CA GLY A 146 12.34 6.64 -1.25
C GLY A 146 13.02 5.76 -0.21
N LYS A 147 13.07 6.27 1.01
CA LYS A 147 13.63 5.60 2.19
C LYS A 147 12.78 5.88 3.41
N TRP A 148 12.59 4.85 4.23
CA TRP A 148 11.98 5.01 5.55
C TRP A 148 12.96 5.71 6.50
N VAL A 149 12.44 6.58 7.37
CA VAL A 149 13.21 7.32 8.37
C VAL A 149 12.78 6.86 9.75
N ASN A 150 13.74 6.33 10.52
CA ASN A 150 13.54 5.89 11.92
C ASN A 150 12.32 4.97 12.12
N CYS A 151 12.10 4.02 11.20
CA CYS A 151 10.96 3.11 11.22
C CYS A 151 11.38 1.69 11.67
N ASN A 152 10.61 1.10 12.59
CA ASN A 152 10.81 -0.28 13.07
C ASN A 152 9.88 -1.30 12.39
N PHE A 153 8.93 -0.83 11.58
CA PHE A 153 7.96 -1.61 10.80
C PHE A 153 6.98 -2.44 11.62
N SER A 154 6.86 -2.18 12.93
CA SER A 154 5.94 -2.91 13.80
C SER A 154 4.49 -2.58 13.45
N ILE A 155 3.58 -3.53 13.69
CA ILE A 155 2.14 -3.26 13.54
C ILE A 155 1.69 -2.10 14.43
N GLU A 156 0.67 -1.37 13.97
CA GLU A 156 0.08 -0.19 14.63
C GLU A 156 1.05 0.98 14.83
N THR A 157 2.17 1.00 14.10
CA THR A 157 3.10 2.12 14.10
C THR A 157 2.96 3.00 12.86
N PHE A 158 3.39 4.26 13.00
CA PHE A 158 3.51 5.21 11.91
C PHE A 158 4.98 5.37 11.52
N CYS A 159 5.24 5.35 10.23
CA CYS A 159 6.59 5.47 9.70
C CYS A 159 6.74 6.67 8.76
N ASN A 160 7.74 7.49 9.07
CA ASN A 160 8.15 8.61 8.26
C ASN A 160 9.02 8.15 7.09
N TYR A 161 9.03 8.95 6.02
CA TYR A 161 9.81 8.65 4.83
C TYR A 161 10.35 9.90 4.13
N THR A 162 11.40 9.69 3.36
CA THR A 162 11.99 10.66 2.44
C THR A 162 12.00 10.09 1.03
N CYS A 163 11.86 10.94 0.03
CA CYS A 163 11.92 10.53 -1.36
C CYS A 163 13.32 10.73 -1.92
N ASN A 164 13.70 9.89 -2.87
CA ASN A 164 14.94 10.02 -3.60
C ASN A 164 14.91 11.25 -4.51
N TYR A 165 16.08 11.70 -4.96
CA TYR A 165 16.20 12.78 -5.94
C TYR A 165 15.33 12.51 -7.18
N GLY A 166 14.61 13.52 -7.66
CA GLY A 166 13.65 13.38 -8.77
C GLY A 166 12.23 12.97 -8.36
N TYR A 167 11.98 12.75 -7.07
CA TYR A 167 10.67 12.38 -6.54
C TYR A 167 10.23 13.34 -5.43
N LYS A 168 8.94 13.67 -5.40
CA LYS A 168 8.31 14.48 -4.36
C LYS A 168 7.43 13.63 -3.45
N ARG A 169 7.37 14.05 -2.19
CA ARG A 169 6.50 13.46 -1.17
C ARG A 169 5.03 13.64 -1.57
N ASN A 170 4.19 12.72 -1.13
CA ASN A 170 2.75 12.90 -1.17
C ASN A 170 2.29 13.93 -0.13
N ASP A 171 1.68 15.01 -0.57
CA ASP A 171 1.22 16.10 0.31
C ASP A 171 0.07 15.68 1.24
N VAL A 172 -0.65 14.59 0.92
CA VAL A 172 -1.78 14.07 1.69
C VAL A 172 -1.35 13.03 2.72
N VAL A 173 -0.38 12.19 2.38
CA VAL A 173 0.07 11.06 3.20
C VAL A 173 1.51 11.28 3.62
N ILE A 174 1.71 12.03 4.69
CA ILE A 174 3.04 12.37 5.21
C ILE A 174 3.70 11.25 6.02
N GLU A 175 2.89 10.33 6.56
CA GLU A 175 3.33 9.16 7.33
C GLU A 175 2.57 7.91 6.87
N ALA A 176 3.22 6.75 6.85
CA ALA A 176 2.58 5.49 6.52
C ALA A 176 2.22 4.70 7.78
N GLU A 177 0.97 4.28 7.89
CA GLU A 177 0.45 3.49 9.02
C GLU A 177 0.58 1.99 8.72
N CYS A 178 1.25 1.24 9.59
CA CYS A 178 1.35 -0.21 9.51
C CYS A 178 0.16 -0.87 10.22
N GLN A 179 -0.62 -1.69 9.51
CA GLN A 179 -1.82 -2.32 10.07
C GLN A 179 -1.49 -3.64 10.78
N MET A 180 -2.42 -4.13 11.60
CA MET A 180 -2.31 -5.43 12.31
C MET A 180 -2.04 -6.64 11.40
N ASN A 181 -2.42 -6.55 10.12
CA ASN A 181 -2.19 -7.60 9.13
C ASN A 181 -0.78 -7.57 8.51
N GLY A 182 0.11 -6.68 8.97
CA GLY A 182 1.46 -6.51 8.43
C GLY A 182 1.51 -5.85 7.05
N LYS A 183 0.46 -5.10 6.68
CA LYS A 183 0.43 -4.30 5.44
C LYS A 183 0.29 -2.82 5.77
N TRP A 184 0.82 -1.99 4.89
CA TRP A 184 0.59 -0.55 4.96
C TRP A 184 -0.89 -0.25 4.68
N LYS A 185 -1.47 0.67 5.46
CA LYS A 185 -2.84 1.16 5.26
C LYS A 185 -3.04 1.73 3.85
N LEU A 186 -2.01 2.38 3.34
CA LEU A 186 -1.93 2.74 1.93
C LEU A 186 -1.63 1.47 1.12
N ALA A 187 -2.60 1.04 0.31
CA ALA A 187 -2.49 -0.20 -0.47
C ALA A 187 -1.30 -0.22 -1.45
N ASN A 188 -0.86 0.95 -1.94
CA ASN A 188 0.29 1.08 -2.82
C ASN A 188 1.25 2.17 -2.31
N THR A 189 2.40 1.76 -1.78
CA THR A 189 3.45 2.64 -1.27
C THR A 189 4.17 3.44 -2.37
N ASP A 190 4.05 3.08 -3.65
CA ASP A 190 4.57 3.87 -4.78
C ASP A 190 3.92 5.26 -4.85
N ASN A 191 2.73 5.42 -4.26
CA ASN A 191 2.05 6.71 -4.17
C ASN A 191 2.67 7.66 -3.13
N LEU A 192 3.58 7.20 -2.29
CA LEU A 192 4.27 8.03 -1.29
C LEU A 192 5.32 8.94 -1.94
N CYS A 193 6.07 8.41 -2.92
CA CYS A 193 7.10 9.14 -3.64
C CYS A 193 6.77 9.19 -5.13
N LYS A 194 6.16 10.30 -5.56
CA LYS A 194 5.75 10.51 -6.96
C LYS A 194 6.85 11.22 -7.73
N PRO A 195 7.07 10.88 -9.01
CA PRO A 195 8.06 11.57 -9.83
C PRO A 195 7.74 13.07 -9.92
N ILE A 196 8.78 13.91 -9.94
CA ILE A 196 8.66 15.33 -10.22
C ILE A 196 8.45 15.46 -11.74
N ILE A 197 7.23 15.87 -12.10
CA ILE A 197 6.81 16.10 -13.47
C ILE A 197 6.18 17.48 -13.52
N CYS A 198 6.61 18.31 -14.48
CA CYS A 198 6.08 19.64 -14.68
C CYS A 198 4.77 19.61 -15.49
N PRO A 199 3.89 20.63 -15.35
CA PRO A 199 2.59 20.66 -16.03
C PRO A 199 2.74 20.59 -17.55
N MET A 200 2.10 19.59 -18.18
CA MET A 200 2.17 19.42 -19.64
C MET A 200 1.22 20.36 -20.39
N GLU A 201 0.19 20.86 -19.71
CA GLU A 201 -0.80 21.81 -20.22
C GLU A 201 -0.77 23.09 -19.37
N PHE A 202 -1.03 24.24 -20.00
CA PHE A 202 -1.13 25.54 -19.35
C PHE A 202 -2.11 26.43 -20.11
N SER A 203 -2.48 27.59 -19.53
CA SER A 203 -3.63 28.40 -19.94
C SER A 203 -3.76 28.68 -21.44
N GLN A 204 -2.64 28.89 -22.15
CA GLN A 204 -2.61 29.27 -23.58
C GLN A 204 -1.78 28.33 -24.45
N GLY A 205 -1.39 27.17 -23.93
CA GLY A 205 -0.52 26.28 -24.65
C GLY A 205 -0.24 24.98 -23.94
N ARG A 206 0.62 24.19 -24.56
CA ARG A 206 1.03 22.90 -24.04
C ARG A 206 2.45 22.57 -24.45
N VAL A 207 3.04 21.66 -23.71
CA VAL A 207 4.31 21.04 -24.05
C VAL A 207 4.10 20.07 -25.22
N VAL A 208 5.06 20.00 -26.13
CA VAL A 208 4.98 19.06 -27.26
C VAL A 208 5.03 17.61 -26.77
N SER A 209 4.34 16.70 -27.45
CA SER A 209 4.12 15.32 -26.99
C SER A 209 5.38 14.44 -26.96
N THR A 210 6.49 14.89 -27.54
CA THR A 210 7.78 14.19 -27.46
C THR A 210 8.50 14.39 -26.13
N CYS A 211 8.02 15.30 -25.28
CA CYS A 211 8.56 15.50 -23.94
C CYS A 211 7.66 14.84 -22.88
N SER A 212 8.26 14.26 -21.85
CA SER A 212 7.51 13.69 -20.71
C SER A 212 7.44 14.66 -19.51
N GLY A 213 8.13 15.80 -19.60
CA GLY A 213 8.17 16.82 -18.57
C GLY A 213 8.81 16.37 -17.25
N MET A 214 9.66 15.35 -17.31
CA MET A 214 10.42 14.87 -16.16
C MET A 214 11.47 15.89 -15.74
N LEU A 215 11.84 15.89 -14.46
CA LEU A 215 12.88 16.75 -13.89
C LEU A 215 14.14 16.83 -14.80
N GLY A 216 14.59 18.06 -15.07
CA GLY A 216 15.77 18.35 -15.89
C GLY A 216 15.55 18.22 -17.40
N GLN A 217 14.42 17.69 -17.88
CA GLN A 217 14.13 17.67 -19.31
C GLN A 217 13.90 19.09 -19.83
N ARG A 218 14.45 19.37 -21.02
CA ARG A 218 14.21 20.60 -21.78
C ARG A 218 13.21 20.33 -22.88
N CYS A 219 12.03 20.90 -22.75
CA CYS A 219 10.91 20.66 -23.64
C CYS A 219 10.63 21.85 -24.55
N GLU A 220 10.14 21.55 -25.75
CA GLU A 220 9.52 22.53 -26.61
C GLU A 220 8.02 22.63 -26.29
N TYR A 221 7.41 23.73 -26.70
CA TYR A 221 6.01 24.00 -26.43
C TYR A 221 5.35 24.64 -27.64
N GLN A 222 4.02 24.56 -27.65
CA GLN A 222 3.15 25.13 -28.67
C GLN A 222 2.04 25.94 -27.99
N CYS A 223 1.65 27.05 -28.61
CA CYS A 223 0.50 27.85 -28.16
C CYS A 223 -0.75 27.34 -28.88
N THR A 224 -1.76 26.98 -28.09
CA THR A 224 -3.05 26.45 -28.58
C THR A 224 -4.18 27.43 -28.32
N GLY A 225 -3.95 28.47 -27.50
CA GLY A 225 -4.91 29.53 -27.25
C GLY A 225 -5.19 30.36 -28.50
N TYR A 226 -6.47 30.58 -28.81
CA TYR A 226 -6.87 31.43 -29.93
C TYR A 226 -6.39 32.86 -29.70
N GLY A 227 -5.74 33.45 -30.70
CA GLY A 227 -5.16 34.80 -30.59
C GLY A 227 -3.84 34.87 -29.80
N TYR A 228 -3.16 33.74 -29.60
CA TYR A 228 -1.84 33.68 -28.99
C TYR A 228 -0.81 33.07 -29.95
N LYS A 229 0.42 33.57 -29.88
CA LYS A 229 1.58 33.05 -30.62
C LYS A 229 2.75 32.74 -29.69
N LYS A 230 3.64 31.88 -30.17
CA LYS A 230 4.86 31.52 -29.42
C LYS A 230 5.74 32.77 -29.20
N ASN A 231 6.27 32.92 -27.99
CA ASN A 231 7.32 33.89 -27.71
C ASN A 231 8.63 33.43 -28.34
N GLU A 232 9.10 34.13 -29.39
CA GLU A 232 10.30 33.74 -30.15
C GLU A 232 11.58 33.76 -29.32
N ASN A 233 11.61 34.53 -28.23
CA ASN A 233 12.75 34.58 -27.32
C ASN A 233 12.85 33.34 -26.41
N ILE A 234 11.83 32.48 -26.39
CA ILE A 234 11.78 31.28 -25.56
C ILE A 234 11.57 30.06 -26.45
N THR A 235 12.65 29.33 -26.71
CA THR A 235 12.60 28.14 -27.56
C THR A 235 12.23 26.89 -26.77
N ARG A 236 12.79 26.75 -25.57
CA ARG A 236 12.67 25.59 -24.68
C ARG A 236 12.49 26.01 -23.22
N ILE A 237 11.80 25.16 -22.47
CA ILE A 237 11.59 25.27 -21.03
C ILE A 237 12.13 24.04 -20.32
N GLU A 238 12.67 24.20 -19.12
CA GLU A 238 13.30 23.10 -18.35
C GLU A 238 12.47 22.79 -17.11
N CYS A 239 12.22 21.51 -16.83
CA CYS A 239 11.48 21.15 -15.63
C CYS A 239 12.39 21.23 -14.40
N LEU A 240 12.02 22.04 -13.41
CA LEU A 240 12.79 22.28 -12.20
C LEU A 240 12.37 21.37 -11.04
N GLU A 241 13.19 21.31 -10.00
CA GLU A 241 12.93 20.52 -8.77
C GLU A 241 11.65 20.95 -8.03
N SER A 242 11.21 22.19 -8.24
CA SER A 242 9.92 22.68 -7.74
C SER A 242 8.72 21.98 -8.39
N GLY A 243 8.91 21.24 -9.47
CA GLY A 243 7.83 20.75 -10.33
C GLY A 243 7.20 21.85 -11.19
N MET A 244 7.89 22.98 -11.35
CA MET A 244 7.51 24.07 -12.25
C MET A 244 8.54 24.21 -13.37
N TRP A 245 8.11 24.79 -14.49
CA TRP A 245 9.00 25.11 -15.59
C TRP A 245 9.96 26.25 -15.23
N SER A 246 11.12 26.27 -15.89
CA SER A 246 12.15 27.31 -15.72
C SER A 246 11.73 28.71 -16.19
N ARG A 247 10.55 28.81 -16.79
CA ARG A 247 9.91 30.05 -17.21
C ARG A 247 8.46 30.02 -16.77
N ASP A 248 7.95 31.21 -16.45
CA ASP A 248 6.53 31.41 -16.20
C ASP A 248 5.73 31.03 -17.45
N THR A 249 4.76 30.13 -17.31
CA THR A 249 3.92 29.63 -18.39
C THR A 249 3.13 30.74 -19.08
N ASP A 250 2.78 31.82 -18.36
CA ASP A 250 2.05 32.95 -18.92
C ASP A 250 2.92 33.80 -19.86
N SER A 251 4.26 33.69 -19.75
CA SER A 251 5.21 34.39 -20.63
C SER A 251 5.53 33.64 -21.93
N LEU A 252 5.14 32.37 -22.03
CA LEU A 252 5.48 31.49 -23.14
C LEU A 252 4.68 31.80 -24.40
N CYS A 253 3.42 32.18 -24.21
CA CYS A 253 2.47 32.49 -25.27
C CYS A 253 2.07 33.96 -25.17
N GLN A 254 2.47 34.73 -26.18
CA GLN A 254 2.18 36.15 -26.25
C GLN A 254 0.88 36.37 -27.01
N GLN A 255 0.07 37.31 -26.52
CA GLN A 255 -1.15 37.70 -27.20
C GLN A 255 -0.82 38.39 -28.53
N ILE A 256 -1.49 37.97 -29.59
CA ILE A 256 -1.39 38.58 -30.91
C ILE A 256 -2.12 39.93 -30.87
N THR A 257 -1.46 40.96 -31.41
CA THR A 257 -2.06 42.29 -31.57
C THR A 257 -1.92 42.79 -33.01
N CYS A 258 -2.98 43.38 -33.55
CA CYS A 258 -2.97 44.00 -34.88
C CYS A 258 -2.16 45.30 -34.87
N PRO A 259 -1.59 45.79 -35.99
CA PRO A 259 -0.71 46.97 -36.03
C PRO A 259 -1.28 48.23 -35.36
N TYR A 260 -0.42 49.01 -34.69
CA TYR A 260 -0.81 50.27 -34.04
C TYR A 260 -0.83 51.42 -35.04
N GLU A 261 0.23 51.46 -35.85
CA GLU A 261 0.44 52.51 -36.83
C GLU A 261 -0.46 52.24 -38.02
N ILE A 262 -1.52 53.03 -38.08
CA ILE A 262 -2.54 52.95 -39.11
C ILE A 262 -2.45 54.25 -39.92
N PRO A 263 -2.19 54.20 -41.24
CA PRO A 263 -2.09 55.38 -42.06
C PRO A 263 -3.34 56.26 -41.94
N ASN A 264 -3.13 57.58 -41.90
CA ASN A 264 -4.21 58.57 -41.93
C ASN A 264 -5.23 58.51 -40.77
N VAL A 265 -4.91 57.77 -39.70
CA VAL A 265 -5.70 57.69 -38.46
C VAL A 265 -5.04 58.49 -37.35
N ALA A 266 -5.81 59.38 -36.71
CA ALA A 266 -5.39 60.22 -35.60
C ALA A 266 -5.52 59.51 -34.26
N VAL A 267 -6.59 58.75 -34.05
CA VAL A 267 -6.89 58.08 -32.77
C VAL A 267 -7.53 56.72 -33.01
N LEU A 268 -7.09 55.71 -32.27
CA LEU A 268 -7.72 54.39 -32.22
C LEU A 268 -8.41 54.19 -30.86
N LYS A 269 -9.74 54.05 -30.88
CA LYS A 269 -10.60 53.96 -29.69
C LYS A 269 -11.18 52.56 -29.55
N GLY A 270 -11.21 52.04 -28.33
CA GLY A 270 -11.92 50.83 -27.97
C GLY A 270 -13.44 51.06 -27.87
N PRO A 271 -14.23 50.00 -27.66
CA PRO A 271 -15.70 50.04 -27.65
C PRO A 271 -16.32 51.05 -26.66
N THR A 272 -15.62 51.32 -25.55
CA THR A 272 -16.05 52.22 -24.48
C THR A 272 -15.30 53.57 -24.49
N GLY A 273 -14.61 53.91 -25.59
CA GLY A 273 -13.87 55.17 -25.74
C GLY A 273 -12.46 55.20 -25.15
N GLN A 274 -12.00 54.11 -24.52
CA GLN A 274 -10.62 53.93 -24.04
C GLN A 274 -9.64 53.60 -25.18
N ILE A 275 -8.35 53.43 -24.89
CA ILE A 275 -7.35 52.96 -25.87
C ILE A 275 -7.72 51.53 -26.33
N CYS A 276 -7.70 51.27 -27.63
CA CYS A 276 -8.02 49.93 -28.13
C CYS A 276 -6.89 48.92 -27.83
N SER A 277 -7.24 47.75 -27.28
CA SER A 277 -6.27 46.68 -26.97
C SER A 277 -5.66 46.04 -28.22
N ARG A 278 -6.35 46.12 -29.37
CA ARG A 278 -5.93 45.56 -30.66
C ARG A 278 -5.69 44.06 -30.62
N THR A 279 -6.32 43.36 -29.68
CA THR A 279 -6.19 41.90 -29.53
C THR A 279 -7.14 41.21 -30.50
N VAL A 280 -6.81 39.99 -30.93
CA VAL A 280 -7.64 39.25 -31.90
C VAL A 280 -9.10 39.17 -31.43
N GLY A 281 -10.03 39.44 -32.34
CA GLY A 281 -11.47 39.50 -32.10
C GLY A 281 -11.99 40.85 -31.60
N THR A 282 -11.12 41.82 -31.32
CA THR A 282 -11.57 43.17 -30.91
C THR A 282 -12.01 44.02 -32.10
N GLN A 283 -13.04 44.83 -31.83
CA GLN A 283 -13.52 45.89 -32.73
C GLN A 283 -13.04 47.23 -32.20
N CYS A 284 -12.24 47.95 -32.99
CA CYS A 284 -11.73 49.27 -32.66
C CYS A 284 -12.40 50.34 -33.51
N GLY A 285 -12.96 51.36 -32.88
CA GLY A 285 -13.30 52.61 -33.56
C GLY A 285 -12.03 53.41 -33.85
N PHE A 286 -12.08 54.33 -34.82
CA PHE A 286 -10.94 55.18 -35.15
C PHE A 286 -11.41 56.56 -35.63
N GLU A 287 -10.54 57.57 -35.54
CA GLU A 287 -10.77 58.91 -36.11
C GLU A 287 -9.73 59.20 -37.18
N CYS A 288 -10.16 59.65 -38.36
CA CYS A 288 -9.26 60.02 -39.44
C CYS A 288 -8.57 61.37 -39.13
N ASN A 289 -7.40 61.57 -39.73
CA ASN A 289 -6.73 62.87 -39.74
C ASN A 289 -7.60 63.94 -40.42
N ASN A 290 -7.37 65.22 -40.09
CA ASN A 290 -8.15 66.35 -40.62
C ASN A 290 -8.24 66.34 -42.15
N GLY A 291 -9.45 66.56 -42.67
CA GLY A 291 -9.73 66.60 -44.11
C GLY A 291 -10.04 65.23 -44.74
N LEU A 292 -10.02 64.15 -43.96
CA LEU A 292 -10.35 62.79 -44.42
C LEU A 292 -11.64 62.30 -43.78
N VAL A 293 -12.38 61.47 -44.51
CA VAL A 293 -13.62 60.83 -44.05
C VAL A 293 -13.44 59.32 -43.92
N ARG A 294 -14.13 58.72 -42.95
CA ARG A 294 -14.09 57.28 -42.72
C ARG A 294 -14.84 56.55 -43.84
N THR A 295 -14.26 55.49 -44.38
CA THR A 295 -14.94 54.61 -45.35
C THR A 295 -15.56 53.38 -44.68
N VAL A 296 -15.12 53.03 -43.47
CA VAL A 296 -15.65 51.95 -42.63
C VAL A 296 -15.90 52.44 -41.20
N GLN A 297 -16.77 51.77 -40.44
CA GLN A 297 -17.17 52.22 -39.10
C GLN A 297 -16.17 51.83 -38.01
N SER A 298 -15.58 50.63 -38.11
CA SER A 298 -14.65 50.06 -37.15
C SER A 298 -13.64 49.16 -37.86
N LEU A 299 -12.56 48.84 -37.15
CA LEU A 299 -11.56 47.88 -37.57
C LEU A 299 -11.68 46.61 -36.73
N HIS A 300 -11.64 45.45 -37.37
CA HIS A 300 -11.70 44.14 -36.72
C HIS A 300 -10.33 43.50 -36.70
N CYS A 301 -9.80 43.21 -35.51
CA CYS A 301 -8.50 42.57 -35.41
C CYS A 301 -8.59 41.06 -35.64
N MET A 302 -7.87 40.55 -36.64
CA MET A 302 -7.77 39.12 -36.98
C MET A 302 -6.37 38.59 -36.60
N LEU A 303 -6.10 37.31 -36.86
CA LEU A 303 -4.87 36.61 -36.40
C LEU A 303 -3.56 37.22 -36.90
N ASP A 304 -3.56 37.96 -38.02
CA ASP A 304 -2.34 38.53 -38.61
C ASP A 304 -2.41 40.03 -38.87
N ASN A 305 -3.62 40.59 -39.04
CA ASN A 305 -3.83 42.00 -39.33
C ASN A 305 -5.28 42.42 -39.09
N TRP A 306 -5.57 43.70 -39.29
CA TRP A 306 -6.94 44.21 -39.43
C TRP A 306 -7.65 43.53 -40.62
N ALA A 307 -8.94 43.23 -40.47
CA ALA A 307 -9.75 42.66 -41.55
C ALA A 307 -9.93 43.65 -42.71
N GLU A 308 -9.96 44.95 -42.39
CA GLU A 308 -10.08 46.05 -43.32
C GLU A 308 -8.71 46.48 -43.87
N ASP A 309 -8.68 46.94 -45.13
CA ASP A 309 -7.46 47.53 -45.71
C ASP A 309 -7.20 48.91 -45.10
N ILE A 310 -6.30 48.93 -44.11
CA ILE A 310 -5.88 50.13 -43.37
C ILE A 310 -5.37 51.29 -44.24
N ARG A 311 -5.09 51.08 -45.53
CA ARG A 311 -4.67 52.15 -46.44
C ARG A 311 -5.84 52.96 -47.00
N THR A 312 -7.04 52.40 -47.00
CA THR A 312 -8.24 52.99 -47.64
C THR A 312 -9.34 53.37 -46.65
N ILE A 313 -9.12 53.17 -45.34
CA ILE A 313 -10.13 53.44 -44.29
C ILE A 313 -10.40 54.94 -44.06
N CYS A 314 -9.46 55.80 -44.48
CA CYS A 314 -9.56 57.26 -44.42
C CYS A 314 -9.19 57.84 -45.79
N THR A 315 -10.17 58.41 -46.49
CA THR A 315 -9.99 58.98 -47.84
C THR A 315 -10.45 60.43 -47.88
N GLY A 316 -9.92 61.22 -48.82
CA GLY A 316 -10.40 62.58 -49.06
C GLY A 316 -11.87 62.56 -49.51
N SER A 317 -12.63 63.61 -49.17
CA SER A 317 -14.00 63.73 -49.68
C SER A 317 -13.98 63.93 -51.19
N PHE A 318 -14.49 62.98 -51.95
CA PHE A 318 -14.88 63.20 -53.35
C PHE A 318 -16.14 64.08 -53.38
N PHE A 319 -15.99 65.36 -53.06
CA PHE A 319 -16.95 66.40 -53.40
C PHE A 319 -16.17 67.64 -53.80
N ASP A 320 -15.60 67.59 -54.99
CA ASP A 320 -15.49 68.77 -55.83
C ASP A 320 -15.74 68.37 -57.29
N HIS A 321 -16.65 69.12 -57.92
CA HIS A 321 -17.11 69.07 -59.31
C HIS A 321 -18.16 68.02 -59.72
N LEU A 322 -19.44 68.34 -59.49
CA LEU A 322 -20.49 68.23 -60.52
C LEU A 322 -21.81 68.89 -60.06
N ILE A 323 -21.92 70.21 -60.22
CA ILE A 323 -23.11 70.84 -60.82
C ILE A 323 -22.62 72.00 -61.69
N LEU A 324 -22.62 71.76 -63.00
CA LEU A 324 -22.78 72.77 -64.03
C LEU A 324 -24.20 73.37 -63.89
N HIS A 325 -24.29 74.66 -63.56
CA HIS A 325 -25.04 75.69 -64.29
C HIS A 325 -24.99 77.02 -63.57
#